data_AF-A0A7X5DX19-F1
#
_entry.id   AF-A0A7X5DX19-F1
#
_cell.length_a   1.000
_cell.length_b   1.000
_cell.length_c   1.000
_cell.angle_alpha   90.00
_cell.angle_beta   90.00
_cell.angle_gamma   90.00
#
_symmetry.space_group_name_H-M   'P 1'
#
loop_
_entity.id
_entity.type
_entity.pdbx_description
1 polymer ?
#
loop_
_entity_poly.entity_id
_entity_poly.type
_entity_poly.pdbx_seq_one_letter_code
_entity_poly.pdbx_strand_id
1 'polypeptide(L)'
;MMELKETVEMMNSADYKERFKAEYQQVVIRYRKLAAMLEKWDKGELNFTPTCPRSTYNMQVRAMTDYIAVLEARAVMEGVELGE
;
A
#
# COMPACT_ATOMS: atom_id res chain seq x y z
N MET A 1 14.23 0.31 -0.42
CA MET A 1 12.75 0.24 -0.42
C MET A 1 12.29 0.93 0.85
N MET A 2 11.40 1.91 0.73
CA MET A 2 10.88 2.67 1.88
C MET A 2 10.05 1.76 2.80
N GLU A 3 10.19 1.95 4.11
CA GLU A 3 9.41 1.30 5.15
C GLU A 3 8.29 2.20 5.67
N LEU A 4 7.22 1.59 6.19
CA LEU A 4 6.05 2.34 6.70
C LEU A 4 6.43 3.42 7.71
N LYS A 5 7.41 3.16 8.58
CA LYS A 5 7.86 4.12 9.60
C LYS A 5 8.52 5.37 9.00
N GLU A 6 9.13 5.26 7.83
CA GLU A 6 9.84 6.37 7.17
C GLU A 6 8.85 7.38 6.57
N THR A 7 7.61 6.96 6.31
CA THR A 7 6.54 7.85 5.83
C THR A 7 6.02 8.81 6.91
N VAL A 8 6.34 8.61 8.19
CA VAL A 8 5.80 9.40 9.31
C VAL A 8 6.20 10.87 9.20
N GLU A 9 7.45 11.16 8.81
CA GLU A 9 7.92 12.54 8.67
C GLU A 9 7.15 13.28 7.57
N MET A 10 6.95 12.63 6.42
CA MET A 10 6.18 13.17 5.29
C MET A 10 4.73 13.46 5.66
N MET A 11 4.10 12.61 6.49
CA MET A 11 2.74 12.82 6.98
C MET A 11 2.58 14.09 7.84
N ASN A 12 3.66 14.55 8.48
CA ASN A 12 3.68 15.75 9.30
C ASN A 12 4.11 17.01 8.52
N SER A 13 4.39 16.88 7.22
CA SER A 13 4.78 18.02 6.38
C SER A 13 3.66 19.05 6.27
N ALA A 14 4.03 20.32 6.25
CA ALA A 14 3.10 21.41 5.92
C ALA A 14 2.68 21.37 4.44
N ASP A 15 3.55 20.86 3.55
CA ASP A 15 3.23 20.65 2.15
C ASP A 15 2.29 19.45 1.98
N TYR A 16 1.12 19.68 1.38
CA TYR A 16 0.14 18.64 1.13
C TYR A 16 0.66 17.59 0.14
N LYS A 17 1.55 17.96 -0.78
CA LYS A 17 2.13 17.02 -1.76
C LYS A 17 2.95 15.95 -1.06
N GLU A 18 3.68 16.31 -0.02
CA GLU A 18 4.45 15.35 0.78
C GLU A 18 3.53 14.40 1.56
N ARG A 19 2.44 14.91 2.14
CA ARG A 19 1.43 14.06 2.79
C ARG A 19 0.75 13.12 1.80
N PHE A 20 0.49 13.58 0.59
CA PHE A 20 -0.10 12.78 -0.48
C PHE A 20 0.84 11.67 -0.97
N LYS A 21 2.14 11.97 -1.16
CA LYS A 21 3.15 10.95 -1.47
C LYS A 21 3.25 9.91 -0.35
N ALA A 22 3.18 10.34 0.91
CA ALA A 22 3.20 9.46 2.06
C ALA A 22 2.00 8.51 2.08
N GLU A 23 0.79 9.02 1.83
CA GLU A 23 -0.43 8.21 1.69
C GLU A 23 -0.28 7.13 0.62
N TYR A 24 0.17 7.51 -0.58
CA TYR A 24 0.44 6.57 -1.67
C TYR A 24 1.46 5.49 -1.28
N GLN A 25 2.62 5.90 -0.76
CA GLN A 25 3.68 4.99 -0.35
C GLN A 25 3.21 4.03 0.75
N GLN A 26 2.44 4.50 1.73
CA GLN A 26 1.87 3.65 2.78
C GLN A 26 0.96 2.55 2.24
N VAL A 27 0.07 2.88 1.29
CA VAL A 27 -0.83 1.89 0.68
C VAL A 27 -0.04 0.89 -0.17
N VAL A 28 0.92 1.35 -0.98
CA VAL A 28 1.79 0.49 -1.80
C VAL A 28 2.61 -0.47 -0.94
N ILE A 29 3.23 0.01 0.14
CA ILE A 29 4.02 -0.84 1.05
C ILE A 29 3.13 -1.92 1.68
N ARG A 30 1.93 -1.55 2.16
CA ARG A 30 0.99 -2.50 2.75
C ARG A 30 0.50 -3.51 1.72
N TYR A 31 0.22 -3.07 0.49
CA TYR A 31 -0.21 -3.94 -0.60
C TYR A 31 0.88 -4.97 -0.92
N ARG A 32 2.12 -4.53 -1.10
CA ARG A 32 3.26 -5.42 -1.38
C ARG A 32 3.47 -6.45 -0.26
N LYS A 33 3.40 -6.02 1.00
CA LYS A 33 3.53 -6.93 2.16
C LYS A 33 2.38 -7.94 2.23
N LEU A 34 1.15 -7.51 1.97
CA LEU A 34 0.00 -8.40 1.94
C LEU A 34 0.07 -9.38 0.77
N ALA A 35 0.39 -8.92 -0.44
CA ALA A 35 0.56 -9.75 -1.62
C ALA A 35 1.64 -10.83 -1.41
N ALA A 36 2.79 -10.47 -0.83
CA ALA A 36 3.85 -11.42 -0.51
C ALA A 36 3.42 -12.45 0.55
N MET A 37 2.63 -12.03 1.54
CA MET A 37 2.06 -12.94 2.55
C MET A 37 1.06 -13.92 1.90
N LEU A 38 0.22 -13.44 0.98
CA LEU A 38 -0.74 -14.25 0.25
C LEU A 38 -0.05 -15.24 -0.71
N GLU A 39 1.03 -14.84 -1.38
CA GLU A 39 1.83 -15.74 -2.22
C GLU A 39 2.40 -16.90 -1.39
N LYS A 40 2.93 -16.62 -0.19
CA LYS A 40 3.38 -17.66 0.74
C LYS A 40 2.23 -18.54 1.21
N TRP A 41 1.04 -17.98 1.40
CA TRP A 41 -0.14 -18.77 1.74
C TRP A 41 -0.46 -19.76 0.63
N ASP A 42 -0.54 -19.27 -0.60
CA ASP A 42 -0.94 -20.07 -1.76
C ASP A 42 0.10 -21.17 -2.07
N LYS A 43 1.37 -20.98 -1.68
CA LYS A 43 2.45 -22.00 -1.74
C LYS A 43 2.50 -22.96 -0.54
N GLY A 44 1.71 -22.72 0.52
CA GLY A 44 1.79 -23.50 1.76
C GLY A 44 3.05 -23.22 2.61
N GLU A 45 3.68 -22.06 2.41
CA GLU A 45 4.94 -21.65 3.06
C GLU A 45 4.72 -20.71 4.27
N LEU A 46 3.46 -20.43 4.63
CA LEU A 46 3.16 -19.63 5.81
C LEU A 46 3.53 -20.38 7.10
N ASN A 47 4.21 -19.69 8.00
CA ASN A 47 4.52 -20.18 9.33
C ASN A 47 3.40 -19.93 10.36
N PHE A 48 2.23 -19.47 9.91
CA PHE A 48 1.04 -19.25 10.73
C PHE A 48 -0.24 -19.49 9.92
N THR A 49 -1.36 -19.72 10.62
CA THR A 49 -2.68 -19.84 10.00
C THR A 49 -3.43 -18.53 10.13
N PRO A 50 -3.86 -17.90 9.02
CA PRO A 50 -4.69 -16.71 9.07
C PRO A 50 -6.07 -17.01 9.66
N THR A 51 -6.56 -16.13 10.52
CA THR A 51 -7.90 -16.30 11.14
C THR A 51 -9.04 -16.05 10.14
N CYS A 52 -8.84 -15.12 9.21
CA CYS A 52 -9.83 -14.79 8.19
C CYS A 52 -9.73 -15.73 6.99
N PRO A 53 -10.84 -15.98 6.27
CA PRO A 53 -10.79 -16.75 5.03
C PRO A 53 -10.00 -16.01 3.94
N ARG A 54 -9.43 -16.77 3.00
CA ARG A 54 -8.65 -16.24 1.87
C ARG A 54 -9.40 -15.18 1.05
N SER A 55 -10.73 -15.29 0.96
CA SER A 55 -11.61 -14.32 0.28
C SER A 55 -11.58 -12.94 0.92
N THR A 56 -11.43 -12.82 2.24
CA THR A 56 -11.33 -11.53 2.92
C THR A 56 -10.10 -10.76 2.45
N TYR A 57 -8.97 -11.44 2.33
CA TYR A 57 -7.73 -10.83 1.86
C TYR A 57 -7.76 -10.51 0.35
N ASN A 58 -8.53 -11.27 -0.44
CA ASN A 58 -8.78 -10.90 -1.85
C ASN A 58 -9.52 -9.57 -1.96
N MET A 59 -10.55 -9.35 -1.14
CA MET A 59 -11.26 -8.06 -1.11
C MET A 59 -10.33 -6.93 -0.66
N GLN A 60 -9.49 -7.19 0.34
CA GLN A 60 -8.51 -6.22 0.83
C GLN A 60 -7.51 -5.83 -0.27
N VAL A 61 -6.91 -6.80 -0.96
CA VAL A 61 -6.00 -6.54 -2.07
C VAL A 61 -6.68 -5.73 -3.17
N ARG A 62 -7.90 -6.10 -3.58
CA ARG A 62 -8.66 -5.38 -4.60
C ARG A 62 -8.88 -3.92 -4.22
N ALA A 63 -9.37 -3.66 -3.00
CA ALA A 63 -9.61 -2.30 -2.52
C ALA A 63 -8.32 -1.46 -2.49
N MET A 64 -7.19 -2.07 -2.12
CA MET A 64 -5.90 -1.39 -2.11
C MET A 64 -5.40 -1.08 -3.53
N THR A 65 -5.56 -2.00 -4.49
CA THR A 65 -5.21 -1.77 -5.89
C THR A 65 -6.07 -0.67 -6.51
N ASP A 66 -7.39 -0.68 -6.25
CA ASP A 66 -8.30 0.36 -6.74
C ASP A 66 -7.92 1.74 -6.15
N TYR A 67 -7.56 1.78 -4.88
CA TYR A 67 -7.13 3.03 -4.24
C TYR A 67 -5.77 3.54 -4.74
N ILE A 68 -4.80 2.64 -4.94
CA ILE A 68 -3.51 2.98 -5.57
C ILE A 68 -3.74 3.62 -6.94
N ALA A 69 -4.58 3.02 -7.79
CA ALA A 69 -4.89 3.56 -9.11
C ALA A 69 -5.53 4.96 -9.04
N VAL A 70 -6.40 5.20 -8.05
CA VAL A 70 -6.98 6.53 -7.81
C VAL A 70 -5.88 7.54 -7.42
N LEU A 71 -4.93 7.16 -6.57
CA LEU A 71 -3.83 8.03 -6.16
C LEU A 71 -2.87 8.32 -7.32
N GLU A 72 -2.57 7.34 -8.17
CA GLU A 72 -1.78 7.53 -9.38
C GLU A 72 -2.47 8.49 -10.36
N ALA A 73 -3.77 8.31 -10.59
CA ALA A 73 -4.54 9.22 -11.45
C ALA A 73 -4.58 10.64 -10.88
N ARG A 74 -4.80 10.78 -9.57
CA ARG A 74 -4.77 12.08 -8.88
C ARG A 74 -3.41 12.74 -8.95
N ALA A 75 -2.32 11.98 -8.81
CA ALA A 75 -0.96 12.51 -8.92
C ALA A 75 -0.72 13.19 -10.28
N VAL A 76 -1.20 12.58 -11.37
CA VAL A 76 -1.14 13.15 -12.72
C VAL A 76 -1.95 14.44 -12.80
N MET A 77 -3.19 14.43 -12.29
CA MET A 77 -4.09 15.59 -12.34
C MET A 77 -3.59 16.76 -11.47
N GLU A 78 -2.98 16.47 -10.33
CA GLU A 78 -2.52 17.45 -9.33
C GLU A 78 -1.05 17.86 -9.53
N GLY A 79 -0.34 17.27 -10.51
CA GLY A 79 1.08 17.55 -10.76
C GLY A 79 1.96 17.20 -9.56
N VAL A 80 1.76 16.01 -9.00
CA VAL A 80 2.53 15.46 -7.88
C VAL A 80 3.36 14.29 -8.38
N GLU A 81 4.67 14.34 -8.17
CA GLU A 81 5.57 13.23 -8.50
C GLU A 81 5.58 12.21 -7.37
N LEU A 82 4.99 11.03 -7.60
CA LEU A 82 5.06 9.89 -6.71
C LEU A 82 6.40 9.19 -6.95
N GLY A 83 7.42 9.50 -6.16
CA GLY A 83 8.71 8.80 -6.25
C GLY A 83 8.56 7.27 -6.13
N GLU A 84 9.55 6.52 -6.63
CA GLU A 84 9.58 5.04 -6.62
C GLU A 84 9.58 4.40 -5.22
#